data_AF-B0BH57-F1
#
_entry.id   AF-B0BH57-F1
#
_cell.length_a   1.000
_cell.length_b   1.000
_cell.length_c   1.000
_cell.angle_alpha   90.00
_cell.angle_beta   90.00
_cell.angle_gamma   90.00
#
_symmetry.space_group_name_H-M   'P 1'
#
loop_
_entity.id
_entity.type
_entity.pdbx_description
1 polymer ?
#
loop_
_entity_poly.entity_id
_entity_poly.type
_entity_poly.pdbx_seq_one_letter_code
_entity_poly.pdbx_strand_id
1 'polypeptide(L)'
;GVRPQETTMRPPKDPTLAAPSTVKWWSCPGVLYFLGVGDPIVAVKIGMLAITENLTLQTAVARRVGQMQTSNHEPIQILGLMSFLDCNYPTRTAETKERELHIKYAQQARFKAGTKGSEWFNSSVDLLEEIRAISVTPEALGIPRCYASIYSRSEA
;
A
#
# COMPACT_ATOMS: atom_id res chain seq x y z
N GLY A 1 36.15 -4.58 9.74
CA GLY A 1 35.36 -5.35 8.77
C GLY A 1 33.91 -5.25 9.14
N VAL A 2 33.10 -4.57 8.32
CA VAL A 2 31.65 -4.48 8.55
C VAL A 2 31.03 -5.76 7.98
N ARG A 3 30.39 -6.56 8.84
CA ARG A 3 29.67 -7.77 8.40
C ARG A 3 28.46 -7.34 7.54
N PRO A 4 28.21 -7.99 6.39
CA PRO A 4 26.97 -7.79 5.66
C PRO A 4 25.80 -8.19 6.58
N GLN A 5 24.82 -7.30 6.74
CA GLN A 5 23.53 -7.71 7.31
C GLN A 5 22.82 -8.55 6.26
N GLU A 6 22.99 -9.86 6.36
CA GLU A 6 22.15 -10.82 5.66
C GLU A 6 20.74 -10.67 6.26
N THR A 7 19.87 -9.95 5.56
CA THR A 7 18.45 -9.84 5.92
C THR A 7 17.75 -11.16 5.60
N THR A 8 18.10 -12.23 6.32
CA THR A 8 17.38 -13.49 6.26
C THR A 8 15.99 -13.25 6.82
N MET A 9 15.06 -12.99 5.92
CA MET A 9 13.67 -12.81 6.23
C MET A 9 13.09 -14.10 6.81
N ARG A 10 12.31 -13.98 7.89
CA ARG A 10 11.41 -15.08 8.27
C ARG A 10 10.42 -15.32 7.12
N PRO A 11 10.23 -16.58 6.70
CA PRO A 11 9.29 -16.91 5.64
C PRO A 11 7.86 -16.54 6.06
N PRO A 12 6.94 -16.32 5.10
CA PRO A 12 5.52 -16.16 5.41
C PRO A 12 5.04 -17.30 6.30
N LYS A 13 4.21 -16.99 7.30
CA LYS A 13 3.71 -18.00 8.24
C LYS A 13 2.93 -19.08 7.49
N ASP A 14 3.17 -20.35 7.83
CA ASP A 14 2.43 -21.49 7.29
C ASP A 14 0.95 -21.41 7.71
N PRO A 15 -0.02 -21.49 6.77
CA PRO A 15 -1.45 -21.49 7.11
C PRO A 15 -1.90 -22.62 8.01
N THR A 16 -1.26 -23.79 7.95
CA THR A 16 -1.60 -24.93 8.80
C THR A 16 -1.24 -24.69 10.27
N LEU A 17 -0.35 -23.74 10.53
CA LEU A 17 0.11 -23.34 11.88
C LEU A 17 -0.48 -21.98 12.32
N ALA A 18 -1.38 -21.41 11.53
CA ALA A 18 -2.02 -20.13 11.82
C ALA A 18 -3.24 -20.31 12.74
N ALA A 19 -3.51 -19.31 13.58
CA ALA A 19 -4.72 -19.30 14.39
C ALA A 19 -5.96 -19.19 13.47
N PRO A 20 -7.12 -19.76 13.84
CA PRO A 20 -8.32 -19.69 13.00
C PRO A 20 -8.73 -18.26 12.60
N SER A 21 -8.52 -17.29 13.49
CA SER A 21 -8.76 -15.87 13.21
C SER A 21 -7.84 -15.30 12.12
N THR A 22 -6.57 -15.70 12.10
CA THR A 22 -5.61 -15.33 11.06
C THR A 22 -6.01 -15.93 9.72
N VAL A 23 -6.38 -17.21 9.69
CA VAL A 23 -6.84 -17.88 8.47
C VAL A 23 -8.10 -17.20 7.92
N LYS A 24 -9.07 -16.89 8.79
CA LYS A 24 -10.29 -16.17 8.42
C LYS A 24 -9.97 -14.79 7.80
N TRP A 25 -9.06 -14.04 8.41
CA TRP A 25 -8.63 -12.75 7.87
C TRP A 25 -7.89 -12.89 6.54
N TRP A 26 -7.05 -13.91 6.38
CA TRP A 26 -6.36 -14.21 5.12
C TRP A 26 -7.30 -14.55 3.98
N SER A 27 -8.47 -15.12 4.27
CA SER A 27 -9.51 -15.41 3.29
C SER A 27 -10.32 -14.18 2.86
N CYS A 28 -10.14 -13.02 3.48
CA CYS A 28 -10.75 -11.78 2.98
C CYS A 28 -10.10 -11.35 1.65
N PRO A 29 -10.85 -10.65 0.77
CA PRO A 29 -10.27 -9.94 -0.37
C PRO A 29 -9.11 -9.04 0.07
N GLY A 30 -7.98 -9.15 -0.61
CA GLY A 30 -6.79 -8.34 -0.34
C GLY A 30 -6.61 -7.27 -1.40
N VAL A 31 -6.19 -6.08 -1.01
CA VAL A 31 -5.87 -4.99 -1.95
C VAL A 31 -4.53 -4.41 -1.58
N LEU A 32 -3.59 -4.44 -2.52
CA LEU A 32 -2.36 -3.66 -2.45
C LEU A 32 -2.64 -2.28 -3.04
N TYR A 33 -2.23 -1.22 -2.35
CA TYR A 33 -2.40 0.16 -2.77
C TYR A 33 -1.05 0.88 -2.82
N PHE A 34 -0.97 1.82 -3.75
CA PHE A 34 0.14 2.75 -3.91
C PHE A 34 -0.37 4.16 -3.73
N LEU A 35 0.17 4.88 -2.75
CA LEU A 35 -0.22 6.26 -2.47
C LEU A 35 0.96 7.19 -2.70
N GLY A 36 0.71 8.34 -3.29
CA GLY A 36 1.69 9.38 -3.54
C GLY A 36 1.39 10.64 -2.73
N VAL A 37 2.45 11.37 -2.37
CA VAL A 37 2.39 12.74 -1.84
C VAL A 37 3.42 13.62 -2.54
N GLY A 38 3.17 14.93 -2.58
CA GLY A 38 3.92 15.92 -3.34
C GLY A 38 3.40 16.18 -4.74
N ASP A 39 3.77 17.33 -5.29
CA ASP A 39 3.63 17.65 -6.72
C ASP A 39 4.91 18.36 -7.21
N PRO A 40 5.82 17.66 -7.94
CA PRO A 40 5.72 16.26 -8.38
C PRO A 40 5.76 15.26 -7.21
N ILE A 41 5.31 14.02 -7.43
CA ILE A 41 5.30 12.97 -6.38
C ILE A 41 6.71 12.78 -5.82
N VAL A 42 6.90 13.06 -4.51
CA VAL A 42 8.19 12.95 -3.81
C VAL A 42 8.28 11.72 -2.91
N ALA A 43 7.13 11.16 -2.53
CA ALA A 43 7.06 9.98 -1.69
C ALA A 43 5.95 9.05 -2.16
N VAL A 44 6.21 7.75 -2.01
CA VAL A 44 5.24 6.70 -2.28
C VAL A 44 5.08 5.84 -1.04
N LYS A 45 3.84 5.62 -0.61
CA LYS A 45 3.51 4.58 0.36
C LYS A 45 3.09 3.32 -0.40
N ILE A 46 3.69 2.19 -0.03
CA ILE A 46 3.25 0.86 -0.47
C ILE A 46 2.62 0.19 0.73
N GLY A 47 1.34 -0.17 0.64
CA GLY A 47 0.66 -0.86 1.73
C GLY A 47 -0.47 -1.72 1.22
N MET A 48 -0.99 -2.56 2.10
CA MET A 48 -2.15 -3.39 1.79
C MET A 48 -3.31 -3.17 2.76
N LEU A 49 -4.51 -3.56 2.36
CA LEU A 49 -5.68 -3.67 3.21
C LEU A 49 -6.44 -4.96 2.89
N ALA A 50 -7.09 -5.51 3.90
CA ALA A 50 -8.13 -6.50 3.74
C ALA A 50 -9.48 -5.79 3.62
N ILE A 51 -10.33 -6.21 2.69
CA ILE A 51 -11.73 -5.78 2.67
C ILE A 51 -12.47 -6.67 3.66
N THR A 52 -12.55 -6.18 4.90
CA THR A 52 -13.32 -6.80 5.97
C THR A 52 -14.71 -6.16 6.05
N GLU A 53 -15.65 -6.84 6.72
CA GLU A 53 -17.06 -6.40 6.80
C GLU A 53 -17.76 -6.45 5.42
N ASN A 54 -19.01 -6.01 5.31
CA ASN A 54 -19.74 -5.93 4.03
C ASN A 54 -19.36 -4.66 3.23
N LEU A 55 -18.08 -4.27 3.27
CA LEU A 55 -17.59 -3.09 2.57
C LEU A 55 -17.34 -3.39 1.08
N THR A 56 -17.56 -2.39 0.25
CA THR A 56 -17.07 -2.39 -1.14
C THR A 56 -15.60 -1.98 -1.19
N LEU A 57 -14.93 -2.27 -2.30
CA LEU A 57 -13.56 -1.79 -2.57
C LEU A 57 -13.45 -0.27 -2.40
N GLN A 58 -14.41 0.47 -2.95
CA GLN A 58 -14.44 1.94 -2.92
C GLN A 58 -14.51 2.45 -1.48
N THR A 59 -15.40 1.90 -0.65
CA THR A 59 -15.55 2.34 0.75
C THR A 59 -14.33 1.94 1.59
N ALA A 60 -13.77 0.76 1.37
CA ALA A 60 -12.56 0.31 2.08
C ALA A 60 -11.35 1.21 1.77
N VAL A 61 -11.13 1.53 0.49
CA VAL A 61 -10.06 2.43 0.05
C VAL A 61 -10.29 3.86 0.59
N ALA A 62 -11.51 4.39 0.49
CA ALA A 62 -11.87 5.70 1.03
C ALA A 62 -11.56 5.82 2.53
N ARG A 63 -12.01 4.83 3.31
CA ARG A 63 -11.76 4.78 4.77
C ARG A 63 -10.26 4.76 5.06
N ARG A 64 -9.49 3.95 4.34
CA ARG A 64 -8.05 3.81 4.54
C ARG A 64 -7.31 5.11 4.21
N VAL A 65 -7.58 5.71 3.05
CA VAL A 65 -6.95 6.98 2.65
C VAL A 65 -7.37 8.11 3.59
N GLY A 66 -8.65 8.21 3.94
CA GLY A 66 -9.15 9.21 4.89
C GLY A 66 -8.45 9.15 6.24
N GLN A 67 -8.26 7.95 6.81
CA GLN A 67 -7.52 7.76 8.05
C GLN A 67 -6.09 8.31 7.96
N MET A 68 -5.39 8.07 6.85
CA MET A 68 -4.03 8.58 6.65
C MET A 68 -4.00 10.08 6.37
N GLN A 69 -5.00 10.61 5.67
CA GLN A 69 -5.08 12.03 5.33
C GLN A 69 -5.22 12.91 6.57
N THR A 70 -5.86 12.42 7.65
CA THR A 70 -6.01 13.20 8.90
C THR A 70 -4.68 13.68 9.51
N SER A 71 -3.58 13.00 9.19
CA SER A 71 -2.24 13.31 9.69
C SER A 71 -1.28 13.75 8.58
N ASN A 72 -1.78 14.01 7.36
CA ASN A 72 -1.00 14.49 6.23
C ASN A 72 -1.48 15.87 5.80
N HIS A 73 -0.56 16.83 5.71
CA HIS A 73 -0.84 18.20 5.28
C HIS A 73 -0.97 18.32 3.75
N GLU A 74 -0.32 17.42 3.01
CA GLU A 74 -0.45 17.33 1.55
C GLU A 74 -1.56 16.32 1.18
N PRO A 75 -2.32 16.56 0.09
CA PRO A 75 -3.27 15.60 -0.41
C PRO A 75 -2.60 14.28 -0.79
N ILE A 76 -3.14 13.20 -0.26
CA ILE A 76 -2.74 11.84 -0.65
C ILE A 76 -3.40 11.51 -1.98
N GLN A 77 -2.58 11.15 -2.96
CA GLN A 77 -3.01 10.67 -4.26
C GLN A 77 -2.98 9.15 -4.28
N ILE A 78 -4.00 8.50 -4.82
CA ILE A 78 -3.99 7.06 -5.12
C ILE A 78 -3.34 6.90 -6.49
N LEU A 79 -2.16 6.27 -6.52
CA LEU A 79 -1.40 6.06 -7.75
C LEU A 79 -1.84 4.80 -8.48
N GLY A 80 -2.26 3.78 -7.73
CA GLY A 80 -2.75 2.53 -8.29
C GLY A 80 -3.19 1.52 -7.23
N LEU A 81 -3.98 0.55 -7.66
CA LEU A 81 -4.55 -0.52 -6.85
C LEU A 81 -4.33 -1.87 -7.52
N MET A 82 -4.06 -2.91 -6.73
CA MET A 82 -3.98 -4.29 -7.19
C MET A 82 -4.86 -5.15 -6.28
N SER A 83 -5.92 -5.71 -6.86
CA SER A 83 -6.89 -6.55 -6.14
C SER A 83 -6.50 -8.02 -6.22
N PHE A 84 -6.54 -8.70 -5.08
CA PHE A 84 -6.38 -10.14 -4.95
C PHE A 84 -7.72 -10.71 -4.54
N LEU A 85 -8.36 -11.44 -5.45
CA LEU A 85 -9.68 -12.05 -5.27
C LEU A 85 -9.64 -13.56 -5.55
N ASP A 86 -8.84 -13.97 -6.53
CA ASP A 86 -8.88 -15.33 -7.08
C ASP A 86 -7.77 -16.24 -6.53
N CYS A 87 -7.68 -16.35 -5.20
CA CYS A 87 -6.81 -17.34 -4.56
C CYS A 87 -7.31 -17.75 -3.17
N ASN A 88 -6.74 -18.82 -2.61
CA ASN A 88 -7.19 -19.38 -1.32
C ASN A 88 -7.03 -18.40 -0.14
N TYR A 89 -6.04 -17.51 -0.20
CA TYR A 89 -5.70 -16.57 0.87
C TYR A 89 -5.36 -15.18 0.30
N PRO A 90 -6.35 -14.43 -0.24
CA PRO A 90 -6.08 -13.22 -1.00
C PRO A 90 -5.37 -12.11 -0.23
N THR A 91 -5.77 -11.89 1.02
CA THR A 91 -5.10 -10.92 1.89
C THR A 91 -3.65 -11.33 2.19
N ARG A 92 -3.38 -12.63 2.36
CA ARG A 92 -1.99 -13.13 2.54
C ARG A 92 -1.15 -12.95 1.28
N THR A 93 -1.74 -13.15 0.11
CA THR A 93 -1.07 -12.91 -1.17
C THR A 93 -0.74 -11.43 -1.33
N ALA A 94 -1.67 -10.53 -0.98
CA ALA A 94 -1.41 -9.09 -0.96
C ALA A 94 -0.27 -8.71 0.00
N GLU A 95 -0.26 -9.28 1.22
CA GLU A 95 0.82 -9.09 2.22
C GLU A 95 2.18 -9.56 1.68
N THR A 96 2.19 -10.71 1.02
CA THR A 96 3.41 -11.26 0.42
C THR A 96 3.92 -10.34 -0.68
N LYS A 97 3.02 -9.82 -1.54
CA LYS A 97 3.39 -8.91 -2.61
C LYS A 97 3.89 -7.55 -2.09
N GLU A 98 3.24 -7.00 -1.07
CA GLU A 98 3.70 -5.81 -0.36
C GLU A 98 5.14 -6.02 0.14
N ARG A 99 5.38 -7.12 0.84
CA ARG A 99 6.69 -7.48 1.39
C ARG A 99 7.76 -7.61 0.30
N GLU A 100 7.46 -8.25 -0.83
CA GLU A 100 8.36 -8.32 -1.99
C GLU A 100 8.76 -6.92 -2.48
N LEU A 101 7.79 -6.03 -2.63
CA LEU A 101 8.02 -4.66 -3.10
C LEU A 101 8.82 -3.83 -2.09
N HIS A 102 8.54 -3.98 -0.80
CA HIS A 102 9.32 -3.32 0.26
C HIS A 102 10.79 -3.73 0.24
N ILE A 103 11.09 -4.99 -0.08
CA ILE A 103 12.47 -5.48 -0.22
C ILE A 103 13.09 -4.95 -1.51
N LYS A 104 12.38 -5.06 -2.64
CA LYS A 104 12.83 -4.59 -3.94
C LYS A 104 13.22 -3.11 -3.89
N TYR A 105 12.45 -2.30 -3.17
CA TYR A 105 12.68 -0.87 -3.02
C TYR A 105 13.25 -0.46 -1.66
N ALA A 106 13.91 -1.38 -0.94
CA ALA A 106 14.43 -1.10 0.40
C ALA A 106 15.46 0.06 0.40
N GLN A 107 16.21 0.25 -0.69
CA GLN A 107 17.18 1.34 -0.83
C GLN A 107 16.51 2.72 -0.95
N GLN A 108 15.24 2.76 -1.37
CA GLN A 108 14.43 3.97 -1.46
C GLN A 108 13.65 4.23 -0.17
N ALA A 109 13.72 3.36 0.85
CA ALA A 109 12.97 3.52 2.10
C ALA A 109 13.33 4.84 2.80
N ARG A 110 12.31 5.64 3.16
CA ARG A 110 12.49 6.93 3.85
C ARG A 110 12.76 6.77 5.34
N PHE A 111 12.37 5.63 5.89
CA PHE A 111 12.47 5.34 7.31
C PHE A 111 13.08 3.96 7.54
N LYS A 112 13.68 3.76 8.70
CA LYS A 112 14.29 2.49 9.08
C LYS A 112 13.25 1.37 9.11
N ALA A 113 13.63 0.19 8.64
CA ALA A 113 12.76 -0.99 8.72
C ALA A 113 12.27 -1.25 10.15
N GLY A 114 10.98 -1.59 10.28
CA GLY A 114 10.33 -1.89 11.57
C GLY A 114 9.86 -0.65 12.35
N THR A 115 10.07 0.57 11.85
CA THR A 115 9.47 1.77 12.44
C THR A 115 8.10 2.07 11.83
N LYS A 116 7.29 2.85 12.55
CA LYS A 116 6.13 3.52 11.94
C LYS A 116 6.61 4.33 10.75
N GLY A 117 5.94 4.18 9.62
CA GLY A 117 6.31 4.85 8.36
C GLY A 117 7.31 4.10 7.49
N SER A 118 7.82 2.92 7.89
CA SER A 118 8.70 2.10 7.04
C SER A 118 8.10 1.67 5.70
N GLU A 119 6.80 1.86 5.53
CA GLU A 119 6.06 1.66 4.29
C GLU A 119 6.19 2.83 3.28
N TRP A 120 6.94 3.89 3.63
CA TRP A 120 7.16 5.06 2.76
C TRP A 120 8.54 5.03 2.10
N PHE A 121 8.54 5.32 0.80
CA PHE A 121 9.69 5.29 -0.09
C PHE A 121 9.85 6.64 -0.79
N ASN A 122 11.08 7.03 -1.09
CA ASN A 122 11.35 8.13 -2.02
C ASN A 122 10.85 7.73 -3.40
N SER A 123 10.23 8.65 -4.12
CA SER A 123 9.84 8.37 -5.50
C SER A 123 11.09 8.17 -6.36
N SER A 124 10.96 7.29 -7.35
CA SER A 124 11.94 7.05 -8.40
C SER A 124 11.20 6.69 -9.67
N VAL A 125 11.86 6.87 -10.82
CA VAL A 125 11.28 6.53 -12.12
C VAL A 125 10.87 5.05 -12.13
N ASP A 126 11.79 4.16 -11.73
CA ASP A 126 11.56 2.71 -11.68
C ASP A 126 10.36 2.33 -10.81
N LEU A 127 10.22 2.92 -9.62
CA LEU A 127 9.08 2.65 -8.73
C LEU A 127 7.76 3.10 -9.37
N LEU A 128 7.73 4.29 -9.95
CA LEU A 128 6.51 4.83 -10.58
C LEU A 128 6.13 4.04 -11.84
N GLU A 129 7.11 3.59 -12.62
CA GLU A 129 6.89 2.73 -13.78
C GLU A 129 6.38 1.34 -13.39
N GLU A 130 6.98 0.72 -12.37
CA GLU A 130 6.50 -0.55 -11.85
C GLU A 130 5.04 -0.44 -11.39
N ILE A 131 4.70 0.60 -10.63
CA ILE A 131 3.31 0.83 -10.18
C ILE A 131 2.37 0.89 -11.38
N ARG A 132 2.71 1.67 -12.41
CA ARG A 132 1.91 1.75 -13.65
C ARG A 132 1.77 0.40 -14.35
N ALA A 133 2.82 -0.43 -14.33
CA ALA A 133 2.82 -1.72 -15.01
C ALA A 133 2.00 -2.78 -14.29
N ILE A 134 1.99 -2.78 -12.95
CA ILE A 134 1.40 -3.88 -12.17
C ILE A 134 0.02 -3.56 -11.59
N SER A 135 -0.37 -2.29 -11.54
CA SER A 135 -1.61 -1.86 -10.88
C SER A 135 -2.60 -1.26 -11.87
N VAL A 136 -3.86 -1.17 -11.45
CA VAL A 136 -4.89 -0.43 -12.16
C VAL A 136 -5.04 0.96 -11.57
N THR A 137 -5.36 1.95 -12.41
CA THR A 137 -5.62 3.31 -11.93
C THR A 137 -6.90 3.34 -11.08
N PRO A 138 -6.99 4.24 -10.09
CA PRO A 138 -8.20 4.35 -9.28
C PRO A 138 -9.44 4.70 -10.11
N GLU A 139 -9.29 5.49 -11.17
CA GLU A 139 -10.41 5.91 -12.03
C GLU A 139 -11.05 4.72 -12.76
N ALA A 140 -10.24 3.73 -13.18
CA ALA A 140 -10.75 2.51 -13.82
C ALA A 140 -11.64 1.67 -12.87
N LEU A 141 -11.55 1.91 -11.56
CA LEU A 141 -12.33 1.24 -10.52
C LEU A 141 -13.45 2.13 -9.94
N GLY A 142 -13.67 3.32 -10.52
CA GLY A 142 -14.63 4.30 -10.01
C GLY A 142 -14.20 4.93 -8.68
N ILE A 143 -12.90 4.97 -8.39
CA ILE A 143 -12.31 5.57 -7.18
C ILE A 143 -11.67 6.90 -7.57
N PRO A 144 -11.89 7.99 -6.81
CA PRO A 144 -11.22 9.27 -7.09
C PRO A 144 -9.73 9.18 -6.77
N ARG A 145 -8.90 9.87 -7.55
CA ARG A 145 -7.45 9.95 -7.30
C ARG A 145 -7.13 10.55 -5.93
N CYS A 146 -7.88 11.56 -5.51
CA CYS A 146 -7.70 12.24 -4.23
C CYS A 146 -9.06 12.36 -3.54
N TYR A 147 -9.10 12.07 -2.23
CA TYR A 147 -10.29 12.32 -1.41
C TYR A 147 -10.27 13.70 -0.75
N ALA A 148 -9.07 14.26 -0.51
CA ALA A 148 -8.92 15.63 -0.05
C ALA A 148 -8.82 16.58 -1.25
N SER A 149 -9.51 17.72 -1.16
CA SER A 149 -9.20 18.88 -1.99
C SER A 149 -8.39 19.88 -1.17
N ILE A 150 -7.41 20.50 -1.81
CA ILE A 150 -6.87 21.76 -1.28
C ILE A 150 -7.91 22.81 -1.65
N TYR A 151 -8.42 23.54 -0.67
CA TYR A 151 -9.17 24.75 -0.95
C TYR A 151 -8.19 25.75 -1.57
N SER A 152 -8.17 25.86 -2.90
CA SER A 152 -7.52 27.00 -3.54
C SER A 152 -8.33 28.22 -3.11
N ARG A 153 -7.75 29.12 -2.30
CA ARG A 153 -8.26 30.48 -2.26
C ARG A 153 -8.12 31.00 -3.69
N SER A 154 -9.23 31.09 -4.40
CA SER A 154 -9.31 31.90 -5.60
C SER A 154 -8.78 33.28 -5.20
N GLU A 155 -7.74 33.76 -5.88
CA GLU A 155 -7.28 35.13 -5.70
C GLU A 155 -8.48 36.06 -5.93
N ALA A 156 -8.79 36.85 -4.91
CA ALA A 156 -9.76 37.94 -4.95
C ALA A 156 -9.06 39.24 -5.26
#